data_AF-A0A3C1B656-F1
#
_entry.id   AF-A0A3C1B656-F1
#
_cell.length_a   1.000
_cell.length_b   1.000
_cell.length_c   1.000
_cell.angle_alpha   90.00
_cell.angle_beta   90.00
_cell.angle_gamma   90.00
#
_symmetry.space_group_name_H-M   'P 1'
#
loop_
_entity.id
_entity.type
_entity.pdbx_description
1 polymer ?
#
loop_
_entity_poly.entity_id
_entity_poly.type
_entity_poly.pdbx_seq_one_letter_code
_entity_poly.pdbx_strand_id
1 'polypeptide(L)'
;MDMDFSEQKQIIKKFYVDLDAASKQDLPAILEQYCGADYFWRGFHPFNELQGAEQVATTFWQPLRTALTSLQRRMDIFMAGENKLPNHEGVWVISMGHLMGLFDIPWLGLAPTGKIAMLRYCEFHKVEQGKITETAMFFDIPHLMMQAGLSPFPPQTAAHLVQPGPVTHEGLMFDPQNPEEGRKTLAAIEHMFGDIKTWKGGREEPLVDELRRSWTEDMIWWGPAGIGATY
;
A
#
# COMPACT_ATOMS: atom_id res chain seq x y z
N MET A 1 2.88 -28.19 10.14
CA MET A 1 3.87 -27.42 9.37
C MET A 1 3.65 -25.99 9.77
N ASP A 2 4.67 -25.34 10.33
CA ASP A 2 4.58 -23.90 10.55
C ASP A 2 4.43 -23.25 9.18
N MET A 3 3.35 -22.50 9.01
CA MET A 3 2.98 -21.91 7.74
C MET A 3 3.89 -20.72 7.50
N ASP A 4 4.99 -20.93 6.75
CA ASP A 4 5.79 -19.83 6.25
C ASP A 4 5.18 -19.34 4.93
N PHE A 5 4.92 -18.03 4.82
CA PHE A 5 4.28 -17.43 3.64
C PHE A 5 5.27 -17.23 2.49
N SER A 6 6.34 -18.03 2.41
CA SER A 6 7.46 -17.80 1.50
C SER A 6 7.04 -17.92 0.05
N GLU A 7 6.19 -18.89 -0.28
CA GLU A 7 5.71 -19.09 -1.65
C GLU A 7 4.95 -17.85 -2.17
N GLN A 8 3.98 -17.36 -1.40
CA GLN A 8 3.18 -16.18 -1.78
C GLN A 8 4.06 -14.94 -1.90
N LYS A 9 5.01 -14.76 -0.98
CA LYS A 9 5.99 -13.66 -1.06
C LYS A 9 6.84 -13.76 -2.32
N GLN A 10 7.34 -14.93 -2.69
CA GLN A 10 8.15 -15.10 -3.91
C GLN A 10 7.33 -14.82 -5.18
N ILE A 11 6.05 -15.23 -5.22
CA ILE A 11 5.16 -14.92 -6.34
C ILE A 11 5.04 -13.41 -6.52
N ILE A 12 4.76 -12.66 -5.45
CA ILE A 12 4.63 -11.19 -5.53
C ILE A 12 5.95 -10.50 -5.86
N LYS A 13 7.07 -10.97 -5.29
CA LYS A 13 8.39 -10.43 -5.65
C LYS A 13 8.69 -10.62 -7.12
N LYS A 14 8.43 -11.80 -7.66
CA LYS A 14 8.64 -12.10 -9.09
C LYS A 14 7.70 -11.29 -9.97
N PHE A 15 6.44 -11.16 -9.56
CA PHE A 15 5.47 -10.28 -10.21
C PHE A 15 5.98 -8.84 -10.28
N TYR A 16 6.45 -8.25 -9.18
CA TYR A 16 6.99 -6.88 -9.20
C TYR A 16 8.23 -6.74 -10.08
N VAL A 17 9.17 -7.68 -10.01
CA VAL A 17 10.37 -7.67 -10.87
C VAL A 17 9.96 -7.68 -12.36
N ASP A 18 9.07 -8.58 -12.74
CA ASP A 18 8.66 -8.73 -14.14
C ASP A 18 7.79 -7.54 -14.59
N LEU A 19 6.89 -7.04 -13.74
CA LEU A 19 6.02 -5.88 -14.01
C LEU A 19 6.82 -4.59 -14.18
N ASP A 20 7.81 -4.35 -13.31
CA ASP A 20 8.64 -3.14 -13.32
C ASP A 20 9.61 -3.17 -14.51
N ALA A 21 10.12 -4.34 -14.90
CA ALA A 21 11.03 -4.53 -16.04
C ALA A 21 10.33 -4.53 -17.41
N ALA A 22 9.04 -4.88 -17.46
CA ALA A 22 8.29 -5.00 -18.71
C ALA A 22 8.20 -3.67 -19.48
N SER A 23 8.05 -3.75 -20.80
CA SER A 23 7.61 -2.60 -21.59
C SER A 23 6.14 -2.29 -21.29
N LYS A 24 5.68 -1.09 -21.66
CA LYS A 24 4.27 -0.69 -21.44
C LYS A 24 3.30 -1.60 -22.21
N GLN A 25 3.71 -2.05 -23.40
CA GLN A 25 2.93 -2.92 -24.26
C GLN A 25 2.79 -4.34 -23.69
N ASP A 26 3.80 -4.81 -22.95
CA ASP A 26 3.83 -6.16 -22.40
C ASP A 26 3.10 -6.28 -21.05
N LEU A 27 2.71 -5.15 -20.42
CA LEU A 27 2.02 -5.13 -19.14
C LEU A 27 0.80 -6.07 -19.05
N PRO A 28 -0.13 -6.12 -20.04
CA PRO A 28 -1.25 -7.06 -19.98
C PRO A 28 -0.80 -8.52 -19.89
N ALA A 29 0.18 -8.92 -20.70
CA ALA A 29 0.71 -10.28 -20.70
C ALA A 29 1.39 -10.64 -19.36
N ILE A 30 2.11 -9.70 -18.75
CA ILE A 30 2.69 -9.90 -17.42
C ILE A 30 1.58 -10.06 -16.38
N LEU A 31 0.55 -9.21 -16.36
CA LEU A 31 -0.55 -9.39 -15.41
C LEU A 31 -1.25 -10.75 -15.62
N GLU A 32 -1.53 -11.16 -16.87
CA GLU A 32 -2.14 -12.47 -17.17
C GLU A 32 -1.28 -13.64 -16.70
N GLN A 33 0.05 -13.50 -16.77
CA GLN A 33 0.97 -14.52 -16.27
C GLN A 33 0.86 -14.73 -14.76
N TYR A 34 0.59 -13.68 -13.98
CA TYR A 34 0.59 -13.75 -12.51
C TYR A 34 -0.81 -13.81 -11.88
N CYS A 35 -1.82 -13.27 -12.55
CA CYS A 35 -3.18 -13.17 -12.06
C CYS A 35 -4.03 -14.41 -12.43
N GLY A 36 -5.04 -14.68 -11.60
CA GLY A 36 -6.09 -15.67 -11.87
C GLY A 36 -7.06 -15.19 -12.96
N ALA A 37 -7.84 -16.11 -13.53
CA ALA A 37 -8.82 -15.78 -14.57
C ALA A 37 -9.97 -14.88 -14.04
N ASP A 38 -10.28 -15.01 -12.75
CA ASP A 38 -11.27 -14.25 -11.99
C ASP A 38 -10.66 -13.06 -11.23
N TYR A 39 -9.46 -12.62 -11.62
CA TYR A 39 -8.72 -11.56 -10.93
C TYR A 39 -9.54 -10.29 -10.72
N PHE A 40 -9.67 -9.88 -9.47
CA PHE A 40 -10.42 -8.70 -9.06
C PHE A 40 -9.52 -7.65 -8.41
N TRP A 41 -9.58 -6.42 -8.92
CA TRP A 41 -8.74 -5.31 -8.44
C TRP A 41 -9.62 -4.21 -7.85
N ARG A 42 -9.29 -3.78 -6.63
CA ARG A 42 -9.95 -2.71 -5.90
C ARG A 42 -9.03 -1.51 -5.77
N GLY A 43 -9.49 -0.36 -6.21
CA GLY A 43 -8.93 0.95 -5.89
C GLY A 43 -10.02 1.88 -5.36
N PHE A 44 -9.72 3.18 -5.38
CA PHE A 44 -10.71 4.23 -5.14
C PHE A 44 -10.97 5.02 -6.43
N HIS A 45 -11.92 5.94 -6.38
CA HIS A 45 -12.18 6.86 -7.49
C HIS A 45 -10.90 7.61 -7.93
N PRO A 46 -10.52 7.60 -9.22
CA PRO A 46 -11.39 7.35 -10.37
C PRO A 46 -11.36 5.92 -10.92
N PHE A 47 -10.56 5.01 -10.36
CA PHE A 47 -10.40 3.65 -10.88
C PHE A 47 -11.49 2.70 -10.39
N ASN A 48 -11.97 2.90 -9.16
CA ASN A 48 -12.96 2.04 -8.51
C ASN A 48 -12.53 0.56 -8.55
N GLU A 49 -13.40 -0.33 -9.03
CA GLU A 49 -13.14 -1.76 -9.15
C GLU A 49 -12.93 -2.13 -10.60
N LEU A 50 -11.95 -2.99 -10.87
CA LEU A 50 -11.60 -3.50 -12.20
C LEU A 50 -11.56 -5.03 -12.17
N GLN A 51 -11.98 -5.66 -13.26
CA GLN A 51 -12.03 -7.11 -13.42
C GLN A 51 -11.08 -7.55 -14.53
N GLY A 52 -10.17 -8.46 -14.20
CA GLY A 52 -9.25 -9.08 -15.14
C GLY A 52 -7.95 -8.31 -15.36
N ALA A 53 -6.91 -9.07 -15.72
CA ALA A 53 -5.54 -8.57 -15.91
C ALA A 53 -5.45 -7.46 -16.97
N GLU A 54 -6.11 -7.65 -18.11
CA GLU A 54 -6.09 -6.69 -19.22
C GLU A 54 -6.67 -5.34 -18.82
N GLN A 55 -7.81 -5.32 -18.12
CA GLN A 55 -8.45 -4.08 -17.71
C GLN A 55 -7.57 -3.29 -16.73
N VAL A 56 -6.95 -3.98 -15.77
CA VAL A 56 -6.01 -3.36 -14.80
C VAL A 56 -4.76 -2.83 -15.51
N ALA A 57 -4.21 -3.59 -16.45
CA ALA A 57 -3.04 -3.17 -17.23
C ALA A 57 -3.33 -1.88 -18.02
N THR A 58 -4.44 -1.86 -18.75
CA THR A 58 -4.79 -0.77 -19.68
C THR A 58 -5.35 0.47 -18.99
N THR A 59 -6.08 0.28 -17.88
CA THR A 59 -6.74 1.39 -17.17
C THR A 59 -5.80 2.05 -16.15
N PHE A 60 -4.97 1.27 -15.46
CA PHE A 60 -4.14 1.77 -14.37
C PHE A 60 -2.65 1.81 -14.73
N TRP A 61 -2.04 0.64 -14.99
CA TRP A 61 -0.57 0.54 -15.09
C TRP A 61 0.01 1.23 -16.33
N GLN A 62 -0.60 1.05 -17.50
CA GLN A 62 -0.13 1.66 -18.75
C GLN A 62 -0.21 3.20 -18.69
N PRO A 63 -1.33 3.84 -18.30
CA PRO A 63 -1.38 5.28 -18.12
C PRO A 63 -0.39 5.79 -17.07
N LEU A 64 -0.27 5.10 -15.92
CA LEU A 64 0.64 5.51 -14.86
C LEU A 64 2.11 5.47 -15.31
N ARG A 65 2.57 4.38 -15.94
CA ARG A 65 3.94 4.25 -16.46
C ARG A 65 4.20 5.12 -17.69
N THR A 66 3.14 5.59 -18.35
CA THR A 66 3.25 6.60 -19.42
C THR A 66 3.48 7.99 -18.84
N ALA A 67 2.77 8.33 -17.76
CA ALA A 67 2.89 9.59 -17.05
C ALA A 67 4.19 9.75 -16.28
N LEU A 68 4.53 8.75 -15.48
CA LEU A 68 5.74 8.69 -14.69
C LEU A 68 6.78 7.84 -15.42
N THR A 69 7.62 8.49 -16.21
CA THR A 69 8.70 7.82 -16.95
C THR A 69 9.81 7.40 -15.99
N SER A 70 10.59 6.39 -16.38
CA SER A 70 11.67 5.84 -15.54
C SER A 70 11.19 5.41 -14.14
N LEU A 71 9.95 4.90 -14.05
CA LEU A 71 9.31 4.51 -12.80
C LEU A 71 10.13 3.45 -12.05
N GLN A 72 10.34 3.67 -10.76
CA GLN A 72 11.02 2.78 -9.84
C GLN A 72 10.14 2.55 -8.62
N ARG A 73 9.93 1.28 -8.28
CA ARG A 73 9.31 0.90 -7.02
C ARG A 73 10.33 0.95 -5.89
N ARG A 74 9.98 1.68 -4.83
CA ARG A 74 10.75 1.81 -3.59
C ARG A 74 9.88 1.27 -2.47
N MET A 75 10.06 -0.01 -2.14
CA MET A 75 9.32 -0.64 -1.04
C MET A 75 9.93 -0.23 0.30
N ASP A 76 9.08 0.20 1.22
CA ASP A 76 9.42 0.47 2.61
C ASP A 76 8.89 -0.64 3.53
N ILE A 77 7.78 -1.26 3.14
CA ILE A 77 7.14 -2.39 3.82
C ILE A 77 6.86 -3.49 2.80
N PHE A 78 7.16 -4.74 3.19
CA PHE A 78 6.76 -5.94 2.47
C PHE A 78 6.58 -7.09 3.46
N MET A 79 5.37 -7.62 3.60
CA MET A 79 5.08 -8.73 4.51
C MET A 79 3.88 -9.55 4.02
N ALA A 80 3.61 -10.69 4.65
CA ALA A 80 2.47 -11.52 4.32
C ALA A 80 1.79 -12.04 5.60
N GLY A 81 0.49 -12.31 5.50
CA GLY A 81 -0.31 -12.80 6.61
C GLY A 81 -1.61 -13.45 6.14
N GLU A 82 -2.23 -14.20 7.04
CA GLU A 82 -3.56 -14.77 6.81
C GLU A 82 -4.63 -13.74 7.21
N ASN A 83 -5.53 -13.42 6.29
CA ASN A 83 -6.74 -12.68 6.60
C ASN A 83 -7.80 -13.67 7.08
N LYS A 84 -8.46 -13.35 8.19
CA LYS A 84 -9.51 -14.16 8.82
C LYS A 84 -10.87 -13.47 8.83
N LEU A 85 -10.99 -12.34 8.14
CA LEU A 85 -12.26 -11.65 7.99
C LEU A 85 -13.21 -12.49 7.13
N PRO A 86 -14.48 -12.67 7.54
CA PRO A 86 -15.47 -13.41 6.78
C PRO A 86 -15.58 -12.92 5.33
N ASN A 87 -15.56 -13.85 4.37
CA ASN A 87 -15.61 -13.61 2.92
C ASN A 87 -14.35 -12.99 2.28
N HIS A 88 -13.28 -12.77 3.05
CA HIS A 88 -12.00 -12.23 2.58
C HIS A 88 -10.80 -13.08 3.05
N GLU A 89 -11.08 -14.32 3.46
CA GLU A 89 -10.10 -15.25 3.98
C GLU A 89 -9.02 -15.58 2.95
N GLY A 90 -7.82 -15.89 3.42
CA GLY A 90 -6.71 -16.33 2.58
C GLY A 90 -5.40 -15.64 2.92
N VAL A 91 -4.34 -15.97 2.17
CA VAL A 91 -3.03 -15.37 2.37
C VAL A 91 -2.92 -14.10 1.53
N TRP A 92 -2.65 -13.00 2.21
CA TRP A 92 -2.42 -11.70 1.59
C TRP A 92 -0.97 -11.28 1.78
N VAL A 93 -0.39 -10.73 0.72
CA VAL A 93 0.95 -10.13 0.72
C VAL A 93 0.77 -8.63 0.52
N ILE A 94 1.34 -7.83 1.41
CA ILE A 94 1.28 -6.36 1.36
C ILE A 94 2.63 -5.81 0.92
N SER A 95 2.58 -4.75 0.12
CA SER A 95 3.69 -3.86 -0.16
C SER A 95 3.25 -2.41 0.05
N MET A 96 4.06 -1.62 0.74
CA MET A 96 3.85 -0.18 0.85
C MET A 96 5.16 0.55 0.61
N GLY A 97 5.08 1.73 0.02
CA GLY A 97 6.22 2.60 -0.22
C GLY A 97 5.89 3.63 -1.29
N HIS A 98 6.80 3.82 -2.25
CA HIS A 98 6.71 4.86 -3.26
C HIS A 98 6.98 4.32 -4.68
N LEU A 99 6.14 4.72 -5.63
CA LEU A 99 6.44 4.65 -7.06
C LEU A 99 7.05 5.99 -7.47
N MET A 100 8.34 6.00 -7.74
CA MET A 100 9.13 7.20 -8.02
C MET A 100 9.47 7.27 -9.50
N GLY A 101 9.18 8.38 -10.17
CA GLY A 101 9.48 8.56 -11.59
C GLY A 101 9.52 10.02 -11.98
N LEU A 102 9.82 10.29 -13.24
CA LEU A 102 9.79 11.64 -13.83
C LEU A 102 8.39 11.90 -14.40
N PHE A 103 7.71 12.94 -13.93
CA PHE A 103 6.34 13.24 -14.34
C PHE A 103 6.30 14.09 -15.61
N ASP A 104 6.29 13.41 -16.76
CA ASP A 104 6.45 14.01 -18.10
C ASP A 104 5.17 14.13 -18.92
N ILE A 105 4.21 13.21 -18.70
CA ILE A 105 2.96 13.15 -19.48
C ILE A 105 1.77 13.30 -18.53
N PRO A 106 0.69 14.03 -18.91
CA PRO A 106 -0.47 14.19 -18.05
C PRO A 106 -1.06 12.86 -17.55
N TRP A 107 -1.53 12.86 -16.30
CA TRP A 107 -2.23 11.73 -15.69
C TRP A 107 -3.42 12.23 -14.89
N LEU A 108 -4.61 11.64 -15.11
CA LEU A 108 -5.84 12.04 -14.42
C LEU A 108 -6.14 13.55 -14.52
N GLY A 109 -5.76 14.19 -15.63
CA GLY A 109 -5.93 15.63 -15.86
C GLY A 109 -4.87 16.52 -15.18
N LEU A 110 -3.92 15.94 -14.45
CA LEU A 110 -2.81 16.68 -13.85
C LEU A 110 -1.78 17.05 -14.92
N ALA A 111 -1.34 18.31 -14.92
CA ALA A 111 -0.27 18.77 -15.79
C ALA A 111 1.08 18.18 -15.34
N PRO A 112 1.92 17.71 -16.29
CA PRO A 112 3.25 17.19 -15.96
C PRO A 112 4.14 18.32 -15.44
N THR A 113 5.05 17.97 -14.53
CA THR A 113 5.96 18.93 -13.89
C THR A 113 7.36 18.94 -14.50
N GLY A 114 7.73 17.90 -15.26
CA GLY A 114 9.10 17.68 -15.71
C GLY A 114 10.09 17.45 -14.56
N LYS A 115 9.58 17.04 -13.38
CA LYS A 115 10.35 16.79 -12.16
C LYS A 115 10.08 15.39 -11.62
N ILE A 116 10.96 14.93 -10.75
CA ILE A 116 10.73 13.70 -9.98
C ILE A 116 9.44 13.86 -9.18
N ALA A 117 8.59 12.84 -9.24
CA ALA A 117 7.42 12.67 -8.41
C ALA A 117 7.49 11.34 -7.65
N MET A 118 6.89 11.32 -6.46
CA MET A 118 6.79 10.16 -5.58
C MET A 118 5.33 9.87 -5.28
N LEU A 119 4.76 8.86 -5.95
CA LEU A 119 3.41 8.39 -5.67
C LEU A 119 3.49 7.37 -4.53
N ARG A 120 3.08 7.77 -3.33
CA ARG A 120 2.93 6.84 -2.20
C ARG A 120 1.86 5.82 -2.52
N TYR A 121 2.12 4.55 -2.21
CA TYR A 121 1.18 3.46 -2.40
C TYR A 121 1.16 2.48 -1.22
N CYS A 122 0.05 1.77 -1.11
CA CYS A 122 -0.14 0.58 -0.29
C CYS A 122 -0.95 -0.43 -1.12
N GLU A 123 -0.37 -1.59 -1.38
CA GLU A 123 -0.90 -2.61 -2.29
C GLU A 123 -0.95 -3.95 -1.56
N PHE A 124 -2.10 -4.62 -1.62
CA PHE A 124 -2.36 -5.91 -1.02
C PHE A 124 -2.71 -6.90 -2.13
N HIS A 125 -2.08 -8.06 -2.14
CA HIS A 125 -2.35 -9.14 -3.10
C HIS A 125 -2.78 -10.39 -2.37
N LYS A 126 -3.98 -10.88 -2.67
CA LYS A 126 -4.42 -12.21 -2.26
C LYS A 126 -3.82 -13.23 -3.22
N VAL A 127 -3.14 -14.23 -2.67
CA VAL A 127 -2.50 -15.28 -3.45
C VAL A 127 -3.16 -16.62 -3.16
N GLU A 128 -3.75 -17.22 -4.18
CA GLU A 128 -4.43 -18.51 -4.13
C GLU A 128 -3.93 -19.38 -5.28
N GLN A 129 -3.57 -20.63 -4.98
CA GLN A 129 -3.12 -21.63 -5.98
C GLN A 129 -1.99 -21.10 -6.90
N GLY A 130 -1.06 -20.34 -6.34
CA GLY A 130 0.08 -19.79 -7.08
C GLY A 130 -0.23 -18.55 -7.94
N LYS A 131 -1.45 -17.99 -7.84
CA LYS A 131 -1.91 -16.85 -8.63
C LYS A 131 -2.45 -15.73 -7.76
N ILE A 132 -2.38 -14.51 -8.28
CA ILE A 132 -3.01 -13.32 -7.66
C ILE A 132 -4.49 -13.33 -8.06
N THR A 133 -5.38 -13.56 -7.10
CA THR A 133 -6.84 -13.57 -7.34
C THR A 133 -7.49 -12.25 -6.98
N GLU A 134 -6.94 -11.53 -6.01
CA GLU A 134 -7.43 -10.20 -5.64
C GLU A 134 -6.28 -9.23 -5.39
N THR A 135 -6.48 -7.97 -5.75
CA THR A 135 -5.59 -6.88 -5.36
C THR A 135 -6.41 -5.74 -4.76
N ALA A 136 -5.95 -5.15 -3.67
CA ALA A 136 -6.40 -3.84 -3.22
C ALA A 136 -5.22 -2.87 -3.31
N MET A 137 -5.33 -1.83 -4.15
CA MET A 137 -4.26 -0.88 -4.39
C MET A 137 -4.71 0.54 -4.09
N PHE A 138 -4.05 1.14 -3.11
CA PHE A 138 -4.32 2.50 -2.64
C PHE A 138 -3.07 3.36 -2.85
N PHE A 139 -3.27 4.60 -3.24
CA PHE A 139 -2.19 5.56 -3.49
C PHE A 139 -2.64 6.99 -3.20
N ASP A 140 -1.70 7.91 -3.03
CA ASP A 140 -2.03 9.26 -2.61
C ASP A 140 -2.06 10.22 -3.82
N ILE A 141 -3.18 10.23 -4.56
CA ILE A 141 -3.38 11.19 -5.66
C ILE A 141 -3.29 12.64 -5.15
N PRO A 142 -3.92 13.02 -4.02
CA PRO A 142 -3.77 14.38 -3.49
C PRO A 142 -2.31 14.78 -3.22
N HIS A 143 -1.47 13.88 -2.73
CA HIS A 143 -0.03 14.14 -2.59
C HIS A 143 0.62 14.40 -3.96
N LEU A 144 0.28 13.63 -5.01
CA LEU A 144 0.77 13.89 -6.36
C LEU A 144 0.28 15.25 -6.90
N MET A 145 -0.96 15.64 -6.61
CA MET A 145 -1.49 16.97 -6.94
C MET A 145 -0.67 18.08 -6.28
N MET A 146 -0.32 17.91 -5.00
CA MET A 146 0.53 18.86 -4.27
C MET A 146 1.94 18.96 -4.87
N GLN A 147 2.54 17.83 -5.28
CA GLN A 147 3.82 17.83 -6.01
C GLN A 147 3.74 18.55 -7.37
N ALA A 148 2.55 18.56 -7.99
CA ALA A 148 2.25 19.35 -9.19
C ALA A 148 1.89 20.82 -8.92
N GLY A 149 1.98 21.28 -7.66
CA GLY A 149 1.72 22.67 -7.27
C GLY A 149 0.24 23.00 -7.04
N LEU A 150 -0.63 21.99 -6.98
CA LEU A 150 -2.05 22.17 -6.64
C LEU A 150 -2.27 22.11 -5.12
N SER A 151 -3.43 22.59 -4.66
CA SER A 151 -3.83 22.51 -3.25
C SER A 151 -5.24 21.93 -3.15
N PRO A 152 -5.39 20.59 -3.14
CA PRO A 152 -6.70 19.94 -3.20
C PRO A 152 -7.50 20.06 -1.90
N PHE A 153 -6.86 20.42 -0.79
CA PHE A 153 -7.45 20.50 0.54
C PHE A 153 -7.16 21.85 1.21
N PRO A 154 -7.92 22.24 2.25
CA PRO A 154 -7.54 23.29 3.18
C PRO A 154 -6.17 23.01 3.84
N PRO A 155 -5.58 24.00 4.54
CA PRO A 155 -4.33 23.79 5.27
C PRO A 155 -4.43 22.59 6.22
N GLN A 156 -3.54 21.61 6.05
CA GLN A 156 -3.45 20.45 6.92
C GLN A 156 -2.90 20.84 8.30
N THR A 157 -3.41 20.20 9.36
CA THR A 157 -3.04 20.50 10.75
C THR A 157 -1.75 19.79 11.18
N ALA A 158 -1.41 18.67 10.56
CA ALA A 158 -0.20 17.90 10.85
C ALA A 158 0.83 18.02 9.71
N ALA A 159 2.03 17.47 9.88
CA ALA A 159 3.14 17.69 8.95
C ALA A 159 2.96 16.98 7.59
N HIS A 160 3.30 17.64 6.49
CA HIS A 160 3.41 16.99 5.18
C HIS A 160 4.86 16.56 4.96
N LEU A 161 5.09 15.28 4.67
CA LEU A 161 6.42 14.77 4.33
C LEU A 161 6.33 13.52 3.45
N VAL A 162 7.46 13.14 2.87
CA VAL A 162 7.69 11.80 2.32
C VAL A 162 8.00 10.88 3.50
N GLN A 163 7.12 9.90 3.76
CA GLN A 163 7.25 9.04 4.93
C GLN A 163 8.45 8.10 4.78
N PRO A 164 9.38 8.08 5.75
CA PRO A 164 10.43 7.07 5.76
C PRO A 164 9.86 5.70 6.12
N GLY A 165 10.55 4.63 5.68
CA GLY A 165 10.31 3.30 6.19
C GLY A 165 10.64 3.16 7.68
N PRO A 166 10.38 1.97 8.28
CA PRO A 166 10.67 1.71 9.69
C PRO A 166 12.13 1.97 10.04
N VAL A 167 12.38 2.52 11.24
CA VAL A 167 13.74 2.88 11.72
C VAL A 167 14.71 1.69 11.74
N THR A 168 14.21 0.47 11.91
CA THR A 168 15.03 -0.74 11.90
C THR A 168 15.49 -1.14 10.50
N HIS A 169 14.88 -0.58 9.45
CA HIS A 169 15.00 -1.01 8.06
C HIS A 169 14.61 -2.49 7.84
N GLU A 170 13.87 -3.10 8.77
CA GLU A 170 13.39 -4.49 8.69
C GLU A 170 11.97 -4.58 8.12
N GLY A 171 11.45 -3.50 7.53
CA GLY A 171 10.12 -3.47 6.92
C GLY A 171 9.96 -4.43 5.75
N LEU A 172 11.06 -4.84 5.11
CA LEU A 172 11.09 -5.78 4.00
C LEU A 172 11.30 -7.22 4.48
N MET A 173 10.21 -7.84 4.92
CA MET A 173 10.18 -9.17 5.53
C MET A 173 10.18 -10.28 4.46
N PHE A 174 11.28 -10.46 3.73
CA PHE A 174 11.37 -11.44 2.63
C PHE A 174 11.50 -12.89 3.08
N ASP A 175 12.20 -13.12 4.19
CA ASP A 175 12.48 -14.46 4.72
C ASP A 175 11.30 -15.01 5.54
N PRO A 176 11.37 -16.22 6.11
CA PRO A 176 10.40 -16.69 7.09
C PRO A 176 10.41 -15.87 8.39
N GLN A 177 9.26 -15.73 9.04
CA GLN A 177 9.09 -15.05 10.33
C GLN A 177 8.82 -16.07 11.43
N ASN A 178 9.16 -15.73 12.67
CA ASN A 178 8.75 -16.51 13.82
C ASN A 178 7.22 -16.41 14.01
N PRO A 179 6.45 -17.52 13.92
CA PRO A 179 5.00 -17.49 14.09
C PRO A 179 4.54 -17.03 15.47
N GLU A 180 5.35 -17.25 16.51
CA GLU A 180 5.06 -16.78 17.88
C GLU A 180 5.08 -15.25 17.96
N GLU A 181 6.08 -14.61 17.36
CA GLU A 181 6.17 -13.14 17.31
C GLU A 181 5.05 -12.54 16.45
N GLY A 182 4.66 -13.23 15.36
CA GLY A 182 3.51 -12.85 14.56
C GLY A 182 2.20 -12.87 15.37
N ARG A 183 1.98 -13.90 16.19
CA ARG A 183 0.80 -14.00 17.08
C ARG A 183 0.78 -12.92 18.15
N LYS A 184 1.93 -12.60 18.75
CA LYS A 184 2.05 -11.50 19.72
C LYS A 184 1.73 -10.15 19.08
N THR A 185 2.28 -9.88 17.88
CA THR A 185 2.01 -8.64 17.13
C THR A 185 0.53 -8.51 16.79
N LEU A 186 -0.11 -9.58 16.30
CA LEU A 186 -1.55 -9.58 16.02
C LEU A 186 -2.37 -9.28 17.28
N ALA A 187 -2.07 -9.93 18.40
CA ALA A 187 -2.77 -9.71 19.66
C ALA A 187 -2.64 -8.25 20.15
N ALA A 188 -1.48 -7.62 19.99
CA ALA A 188 -1.28 -6.21 20.32
C ALA A 188 -2.13 -5.28 19.43
N ILE A 189 -2.19 -5.56 18.12
CA ILE A 189 -3.03 -4.80 17.18
C ILE A 189 -4.52 -4.98 17.48
N GLU A 190 -4.97 -6.20 17.79
CA GLU A 190 -6.35 -6.49 18.17
C GLU A 190 -6.75 -5.80 19.48
N HIS A 191 -5.83 -5.74 20.45
CA HIS A 191 -6.03 -4.99 21.69
C HIS A 191 -6.26 -3.50 21.40
N MET A 192 -5.36 -2.88 20.63
CA MET A 192 -5.47 -1.49 20.20
C MET A 192 -6.79 -1.21 19.48
N PHE A 193 -7.19 -2.07 18.52
CA PHE A 193 -8.47 -1.94 17.83
C PHE A 193 -9.69 -2.10 18.75
N GLY A 194 -9.58 -2.94 19.78
CA GLY A 194 -10.62 -3.13 20.79
C GLY A 194 -10.78 -1.90 21.68
N ASP A 195 -9.67 -1.33 22.13
CA ASP A 195 -9.64 -0.20 23.06
C ASP A 195 -10.23 1.07 22.41
N ILE A 196 -9.75 1.41 21.21
CA ILE A 196 -10.16 2.64 20.50
C ILE A 196 -11.67 2.67 20.14
N LYS A 197 -12.29 1.50 19.95
CA LYS A 197 -13.74 1.39 19.66
C LYS A 197 -14.61 1.92 20.79
N THR A 198 -14.10 1.95 22.01
CA THR A 198 -14.86 2.34 23.20
C THR A 198 -14.67 3.80 23.59
N TRP A 199 -13.82 4.54 22.88
CA TRP A 199 -13.44 5.91 23.22
C TRP A 199 -14.65 6.86 23.31
N LYS A 200 -14.73 7.61 24.42
CA LYS A 200 -15.83 8.53 24.74
C LYS A 200 -15.47 10.01 24.57
N GLY A 201 -14.58 10.31 23.64
CA GLY A 201 -14.23 11.70 23.31
C GLY A 201 -13.44 12.43 24.40
N GLY A 202 -12.64 11.71 25.18
CA GLY A 202 -11.79 12.30 26.20
C GLY A 202 -12.48 12.72 27.51
N ARG A 203 -13.77 12.38 27.69
CA ARG A 203 -14.58 12.84 28.85
C ARG A 203 -14.30 12.11 30.15
N GLU A 204 -14.06 10.79 30.05
CA GLU A 204 -13.79 9.92 31.20
C GLU A 204 -12.30 9.76 31.46
N GLU A 205 -11.50 9.80 30.40
CA GLU A 205 -10.04 9.71 30.42
C GLU A 205 -9.46 10.61 29.32
N PRO A 206 -8.38 11.37 29.57
CA PRO A 206 -7.70 12.14 28.54
C PRO A 206 -7.21 11.25 27.39
N LEU A 207 -7.27 11.76 26.15
CA LEU A 207 -6.81 11.02 24.96
C LEU A 207 -5.39 10.48 25.11
N VAL A 208 -4.48 11.25 25.72
CA VAL A 208 -3.08 10.84 25.90
C VAL A 208 -2.96 9.62 26.80
N ASP A 209 -3.78 9.52 27.86
CA ASP A 209 -3.73 8.39 28.79
C ASP A 209 -4.36 7.14 28.19
N GLU A 210 -5.39 7.29 27.36
CA GLU A 210 -5.95 6.21 26.56
C GLU A 210 -4.92 5.66 25.56
N LEU A 211 -4.27 6.54 24.79
CA LEU A 211 -3.27 6.13 23.80
C LEU A 211 -2.11 5.36 24.43
N ARG A 212 -1.64 5.74 25.63
CA ARG A 212 -0.55 5.06 26.36
C ARG A 212 -0.79 3.57 26.63
N ARG A 213 -2.02 3.09 26.54
CA ARG A 213 -2.35 1.67 26.73
C ARG A 213 -1.83 0.79 25.61
N SER A 214 -1.74 1.34 24.40
CA SER A 214 -1.37 0.59 23.19
C SER A 214 -0.20 1.21 22.42
N TRP A 215 0.18 2.46 22.74
CA TRP A 215 1.20 3.21 22.02
C TRP A 215 2.35 3.61 22.93
N THR A 216 3.56 3.65 22.38
CA THR A 216 4.74 4.20 23.06
C THR A 216 4.72 5.73 23.03
N GLU A 217 5.44 6.37 23.96
CA GLU A 217 5.52 7.84 24.05
C GLU A 217 6.23 8.49 22.84
N ASP A 218 6.89 7.68 22.00
CA ASP A 218 7.60 8.07 20.79
C ASP A 218 6.94 7.54 19.50
N MET A 219 5.66 7.14 19.60
CA MET A 219 4.86 6.73 18.45
C MET A 219 4.73 7.85 17.44
N ILE A 220 4.96 7.54 16.16
CA ILE A 220 4.75 8.47 15.05
C ILE A 220 3.64 7.96 14.16
N TRP A 221 2.66 8.81 13.88
CA TRP A 221 1.54 8.49 13.02
C TRP A 221 1.69 9.10 11.62
N TRP A 222 1.44 8.29 10.59
CA TRP A 222 1.57 8.65 9.19
C TRP A 222 0.21 8.74 8.49
N GLY A 223 -0.35 9.94 8.35
CA GLY A 223 -1.55 10.18 7.54
C GLY A 223 -1.25 10.39 6.05
N PRO A 224 -2.30 10.35 5.20
CA PRO A 224 -2.23 10.80 3.81
C PRO A 224 -2.21 12.33 3.71
N ALA A 225 -1.99 12.85 2.50
CA ALA A 225 -2.14 14.27 2.20
C ALA A 225 -3.54 14.78 2.59
N GLY A 226 -3.58 15.99 3.16
CA GLY A 226 -4.80 16.59 3.73
C GLY A 226 -4.97 16.35 5.23
N ILE A 227 -4.36 15.29 5.79
CA ILE A 227 -4.30 15.08 7.25
C ILE A 227 -2.88 15.37 7.78
N GLY A 228 -1.87 14.73 7.19
CA GLY A 228 -0.46 14.87 7.59
C GLY A 228 0.00 13.87 8.64
N ALA A 229 1.17 14.09 9.23
CA ALA A 229 1.81 13.23 10.20
C ALA A 229 2.03 13.94 11.54
N THR A 230 1.85 13.21 12.64
CA THR A 230 2.05 13.72 14.00
C THR A 230 3.01 12.84 14.78
N TYR A 231 3.70 13.48 15.72
CA TYR A 231 4.34 12.87 16.88
C TYR A 231 3.34 12.86 18.04
#